data_AF-A0A9E4KH32-F1
#
_entry.id   AF-A0A9E4KH32-F1
#
_cell.length_a   1.000
_cell.length_b   1.000
_cell.length_c   1.000
_cell.angle_alpha   90.00
_cell.angle_beta   90.00
_cell.angle_gamma   90.00
#
_symmetry.space_group_name_H-M   'P 1'
#
loop_
_entity.id
_entity.type
_entity.pdbx_description
1 polymer ?
#
loop_
_entity_poly.entity_id
_entity_poly.type
_entity_poly.pdbx_seq_one_letter_code
_entity_poly.pdbx_strand_id
1 'polypeptide(L)'
;MRQCRTRSPAETRPTTLMPQSEQKSRPIRSYVLRQGRMTEGQQKAYEALWPRYGLELESAPLDLSGLFEQIQPVTLEIGFGNGESLRQMAQHQPQHNFLGVEVHGPGVGHLMIQLDQHQLNNVRILKQDAM
;
A
#
# COMPACT_ATOMS: atom_id res chain seq x y z
N MET A 1 48.98 -49.32 45.92
CA MET A 1 48.16 -50.55 45.85
C MET A 1 46.89 -50.23 45.08
N ARG A 2 46.55 -51.05 44.07
CA ARG A 2 45.21 -51.19 43.42
C ARG A 2 44.77 -49.95 42.61
N GLN A 3 44.27 -50.03 41.37
CA GLN A 3 43.83 -51.14 40.55
C GLN A 3 43.66 -50.62 39.12
N CYS A 4 44.02 -51.46 38.14
CA CYS A 4 43.49 -51.41 36.78
C CYS A 4 41.99 -51.13 36.76
N ARG A 5 41.56 -50.18 35.92
CA ARG A 5 40.23 -50.21 35.29
C ARG A 5 40.37 -49.90 33.80
N THR A 6 40.40 -51.00 33.07
CA THR A 6 39.97 -51.22 31.69
C THR A 6 39.16 -50.10 31.02
N ARG A 7 39.57 -49.68 29.81
CA ARG A 7 38.66 -49.21 28.75
C ARG A 7 39.06 -49.79 27.40
N SER A 8 38.04 -50.29 26.71
CA SER A 8 38.00 -51.01 25.42
C SER A 8 38.72 -50.35 24.24
N PRO A 9 39.06 -51.14 23.19
CA PRO A 9 39.72 -50.66 21.99
C PRO A 9 38.77 -49.87 21.06
N ALA A 10 39.40 -49.12 20.17
CA ALA A 10 38.85 -48.11 19.29
C ALA A 10 37.68 -48.57 18.40
N GLU A 11 36.60 -47.78 18.39
CA GLU A 11 35.61 -47.78 17.31
C GLU A 11 35.76 -46.48 16.52
N THR A 12 36.41 -46.56 15.37
CA THR A 12 36.47 -45.49 14.37
C THR A 12 35.08 -45.35 13.76
N ARG A 13 34.30 -44.37 14.21
CA ARG A 13 33.04 -44.02 13.54
C ARG A 13 33.36 -43.39 12.19
N PRO A 14 32.82 -43.88 11.06
CA PRO A 14 33.03 -43.24 9.78
C PRO A 14 32.38 -41.84 9.81
N THR A 15 33.16 -40.82 9.48
CA THR A 15 32.64 -39.47 9.23
C THR A 15 31.77 -39.54 7.98
N THR A 16 30.45 -39.61 8.16
CA THR A 16 29.51 -39.36 7.08
C THR A 16 29.65 -37.90 6.65
N LEU A 17 30.29 -37.65 5.50
CA LEU A 17 30.21 -36.35 4.85
C LEU A 17 28.75 -36.10 4.45
N MET A 18 28.11 -35.15 5.10
CA MET A 18 26.82 -34.63 4.62
C MET A 18 27.06 -33.91 3.29
N PRO A 19 26.25 -34.14 2.25
CA PRO A 19 26.37 -33.39 1.00
C PRO A 19 26.07 -31.92 1.30
N GLN A 20 27.01 -31.04 0.95
CA GLN A 20 26.81 -29.60 1.00
C GLN A 20 25.74 -29.25 -0.03
N SER A 21 24.61 -28.70 0.42
CA SER A 21 23.61 -28.17 -0.49
C SER A 21 24.17 -26.92 -1.15
N GLU A 22 24.44 -27.00 -2.46
CA GLU A 22 24.75 -25.83 -3.26
C GLU A 22 23.56 -24.86 -3.19
N GLN A 23 23.72 -23.78 -2.43
CA GLN A 23 22.76 -22.69 -2.42
C GLN A 23 22.78 -22.02 -3.80
N LYS A 24 21.91 -22.47 -4.70
CA LYS A 24 21.68 -21.82 -5.99
C LYS A 24 21.19 -20.39 -5.74
N SER A 25 22.08 -19.42 -5.90
CA SER A 25 21.74 -18.00 -5.91
C SER A 25 20.74 -17.76 -7.04
N ARG A 26 19.49 -17.42 -6.67
CA ARG A 26 18.48 -17.07 -7.67
C ARG A 26 18.76 -15.64 -8.12
N PRO A 27 18.89 -15.38 -9.43
CA PRO A 27 19.10 -14.03 -9.92
C PRO A 27 17.93 -13.13 -9.50
N ILE A 28 18.26 -11.92 -9.04
CA ILE A 28 17.28 -10.88 -8.72
C ILE A 28 16.50 -10.59 -10.00
N ARG A 29 15.18 -10.82 -9.97
CA ARG A 29 14.28 -10.46 -11.06
C ARG A 29 13.82 -9.02 -10.86
N SER A 30 14.20 -8.13 -11.76
CA SER A 30 13.64 -6.79 -11.85
C SER A 30 12.27 -6.87 -12.52
N TYR A 31 11.22 -6.54 -11.76
CA TYR A 31 9.88 -6.34 -12.31
C TYR A 31 9.76 -4.87 -12.69
N VAL A 32 9.52 -4.60 -13.98
CA VAL A 32 9.15 -3.26 -14.42
C VAL A 32 7.64 -3.12 -14.22
N LEU A 33 7.22 -2.17 -13.38
CA LEU A 33 5.82 -1.81 -13.28
C LEU A 33 5.36 -1.30 -14.65
N ARG A 34 4.45 -2.03 -15.30
CA ARG A 34 3.68 -1.45 -16.41
C ARG A 34 2.75 -0.43 -15.77
N GLN A 35 3.11 0.85 -15.79
CA GLN A 35 2.16 1.91 -15.45
C GLN A 35 0.92 1.69 -16.32
N GLY A 36 -0.20 1.39 -15.67
CA GLY A 36 -1.44 1.12 -16.36
C GLY A 36 -1.96 2.40 -16.97
N ARG A 37 -2.42 2.36 -18.22
CA ARG A 37 -3.32 3.41 -18.71
C ARG A 37 -4.63 3.31 -17.94
N MET A 38 -5.28 4.43 -17.69
CA MET A 38 -6.65 4.43 -17.18
C MET A 38 -7.54 3.67 -18.16
N THR A 39 -8.44 2.84 -17.65
CA THR A 39 -9.52 2.29 -18.47
C THR A 39 -10.47 3.41 -18.88
N GLU A 40 -11.25 3.20 -19.94
CA GLU A 40 -12.25 4.18 -20.37
C GLU A 40 -13.24 4.52 -19.24
N GLY A 41 -13.63 3.52 -18.45
CA GLY A 41 -14.50 3.72 -17.28
C GLY A 41 -13.84 4.57 -16.19
N GLN A 42 -12.56 4.34 -15.90
CA GLN A 42 -11.80 5.16 -14.95
C GLN A 42 -11.64 6.60 -15.44
N GLN A 43 -11.38 6.79 -16.73
CA GLN A 43 -11.24 8.13 -17.31
C GLN A 43 -12.55 8.91 -17.22
N LYS A 44 -13.67 8.30 -17.63
CA LYS A 44 -15.00 8.92 -17.52
C LYS A 44 -15.37 9.24 -16.07
N ALA A 45 -15.10 8.32 -15.15
CA ALA A 45 -15.36 8.54 -13.74
C ALA A 45 -14.50 9.68 -13.18
N TYR A 46 -13.21 9.73 -13.54
CA TYR A 46 -12.34 10.83 -13.16
C TYR A 46 -12.92 12.16 -13.63
N GLU A 47 -13.22 12.31 -14.92
CA GLU A 47 -13.75 13.58 -15.47
C GLU A 47 -15.08 13.99 -14.83
N ALA A 48 -16.00 13.03 -14.62
CA ALA A 48 -17.32 13.30 -14.07
C ALA A 48 -17.31 13.59 -12.57
N LEU A 49 -16.43 12.94 -11.82
CA LEU A 49 -16.42 12.97 -10.36
C LEU A 49 -15.33 13.86 -9.77
N TRP A 50 -14.38 14.35 -10.59
CA TRP A 50 -13.34 15.28 -10.17
C TRP A 50 -13.91 16.54 -9.48
N PRO A 51 -14.98 17.19 -9.97
CA PRO A 51 -15.55 18.36 -9.29
C PRO A 51 -16.06 18.08 -7.86
N ARG A 52 -16.34 16.81 -7.53
CA ARG A 52 -16.85 16.40 -6.21
C ARG A 52 -15.73 15.95 -5.28
N TYR A 53 -14.80 15.14 -5.77
CA TYR A 53 -13.77 14.51 -4.94
C TYR A 53 -12.39 15.14 -5.11
N GLY A 54 -12.08 15.66 -6.29
CA GLY A 54 -10.81 16.25 -6.62
C GLY A 54 -10.59 17.57 -5.91
N LEU A 55 -9.32 17.85 -5.63
CA LEU A 55 -8.85 19.14 -5.14
C LEU A 55 -7.68 19.60 -6.00
N GLU A 56 -7.69 20.87 -6.38
CA GLU A 56 -6.50 21.57 -6.86
C GLU A 56 -5.80 22.25 -5.67
N LEU A 57 -4.48 22.06 -5.52
CA LEU A 57 -3.71 22.89 -4.59
C LEU A 57 -3.33 24.20 -5.25
N GLU A 58 -3.48 25.27 -4.47
CA GLU A 58 -2.90 26.57 -4.77
C GLU A 58 -1.58 26.75 -4.01
N SER A 59 -0.88 27.87 -4.25
CA SER A 59 0.36 28.22 -3.55
C SER A 59 0.16 28.62 -2.08
N ALA A 60 -1.08 28.64 -1.58
CA ALA A 60 -1.43 28.96 -0.21
C ALA A 60 -1.59 27.68 0.64
N PRO A 61 -1.45 27.77 1.98
CA PRO A 61 -1.79 26.65 2.87
C PRO A 61 -3.24 26.20 2.66
N LEU A 62 -3.44 24.88 2.67
CA LEU A 62 -4.77 24.29 2.48
C LEU A 62 -5.65 24.53 3.71
N ASP A 63 -6.78 25.24 3.53
CA ASP A 63 -7.80 25.40 4.56
C ASP A 63 -8.74 24.19 4.56
N LEU A 64 -8.61 23.34 5.58
CA LEU A 64 -9.39 22.11 5.73
C LEU A 64 -10.86 22.36 6.07
N SER A 65 -11.20 23.53 6.64
CA SER A 65 -12.54 23.80 7.17
C SER A 65 -13.61 23.92 6.08
N GLY A 66 -13.21 24.32 4.87
CA GLY A 66 -14.10 24.46 3.70
C GLY A 66 -14.06 23.28 2.73
N LEU A 67 -13.21 22.27 2.94
CA LEU A 67 -13.05 21.17 1.98
C LEU A 67 -14.17 20.14 2.06
N PHE A 68 -14.67 19.91 3.28
CA PHE A 68 -15.64 18.87 3.59
C PHE A 68 -16.98 19.49 3.99
N GLU A 69 -18.06 18.73 3.85
CA GLU A 69 -19.40 19.18 4.25
C GLU A 69 -19.51 19.44 5.76
N GLN A 70 -18.68 18.75 6.55
CA GLN A 70 -18.66 18.82 8.01
C GLN A 70 -17.23 19.02 8.51
N ILE A 71 -17.07 19.83 9.55
CA ILE A 71 -15.78 20.03 10.22
C ILE A 71 -15.56 18.85 11.17
N GLN A 72 -14.65 17.95 10.80
CA GLN A 72 -14.31 16.73 11.52
C GLN A 72 -12.80 16.49 11.49
N PRO A 73 -12.23 15.63 12.36
CA PRO A 73 -10.82 15.25 12.28
C PRO A 73 -10.47 14.73 10.89
N VAL A 74 -9.33 15.17 10.35
CA VAL A 74 -8.88 14.82 9.00
C VAL A 74 -7.72 13.83 9.09
N THR A 75 -7.83 12.71 8.38
CA THR A 75 -6.75 11.74 8.18
C THR A 75 -6.19 11.86 6.77
N LEU A 76 -4.87 11.93 6.64
CA LEU A 76 -4.16 11.97 5.36
C LEU A 76 -3.60 10.59 5.00
N GLU A 77 -3.87 10.11 3.78
CA GLU A 77 -3.26 8.90 3.22
C GLU A 77 -2.46 9.26 1.96
N ILE A 78 -1.13 9.12 2.03
CA ILE A 78 -0.22 9.36 0.90
C ILE A 78 0.08 8.05 0.21
N GLY A 79 -0.07 8.03 -1.12
CA GLY A 79 0.14 6.83 -1.93
C GLY A 79 -0.94 5.78 -1.66
N PHE A 80 -2.22 6.19 -1.71
CA PHE A 80 -3.35 5.29 -1.43
C PHE A 80 -3.50 4.14 -2.44
N GLY A 81 -2.72 4.15 -3.54
CA GLY A 81 -2.72 3.09 -4.53
C GLY A 81 -4.05 2.98 -5.25
N ASN A 82 -4.78 1.87 -5.09
CA ASN A 82 -6.14 1.73 -5.61
C ASN A 82 -7.21 2.34 -4.70
N GLY A 83 -6.87 2.74 -3.47
CA GLY A 83 -7.78 3.41 -2.54
C GLY A 83 -8.71 2.49 -1.76
N GLU A 84 -8.48 1.17 -1.77
CA GLU A 84 -9.34 0.21 -1.05
C GLU A 84 -9.34 0.45 0.47
N SER A 85 -8.17 0.66 1.07
CA SER A 85 -8.03 0.98 2.49
C SER A 85 -8.72 2.31 2.82
N LEU A 86 -8.45 3.34 2.03
CA LEU A 86 -9.02 4.68 2.20
C LEU A 86 -10.55 4.67 2.18
N ARG A 87 -11.14 3.99 1.19
CA ARG A 87 -12.60 3.83 1.09
C ARG A 87 -13.16 3.07 2.29
N GLN A 88 -12.52 1.97 2.70
CA GLN A 88 -12.96 1.21 3.88
C GLN A 88 -12.93 2.08 5.15
N MET A 89 -11.85 2.82 5.39
CA MET A 89 -11.76 3.70 6.56
C MET A 89 -12.85 4.78 6.54
N ALA A 90 -13.05 5.44 5.40
CA ALA A 90 -14.08 6.45 5.23
C ALA A 90 -15.49 5.93 5.49
N GLN A 91 -15.79 4.71 5.04
CA GLN A 91 -17.09 4.07 5.24
C GLN A 91 -17.32 3.68 6.70
N HIS A 92 -16.31 3.21 7.42
CA HIS A 92 -16.44 2.79 8.82
C HIS A 92 -16.35 3.96 9.82
N GLN A 93 -15.82 5.11 9.40
CA GLN A 93 -15.62 6.29 10.24
C GLN A 93 -16.29 7.53 9.62
N PRO A 94 -17.64 7.60 9.59
CA PRO A 94 -18.36 8.75 9.02
C PRO A 94 -18.20 10.05 9.83
N GLN A 95 -17.59 9.98 11.01
CA GLN A 95 -17.23 11.13 11.86
C GLN A 95 -15.79 11.60 11.65
N HIS A 96 -15.10 11.04 10.65
CA HIS A 96 -13.78 11.47 10.21
C HIS A 96 -13.82 11.85 8.73
N ASN A 97 -13.02 12.85 8.39
CA ASN A 97 -12.74 13.23 7.02
C ASN A 97 -11.42 12.63 6.57
N PHE A 98 -11.29 12.38 5.27
CA PHE A 98 -10.11 11.74 4.69
C PHE A 98 -9.61 12.52 3.48
N LEU A 99 -8.30 12.72 3.43
CA LEU A 99 -7.60 13.32 2.31
C LEU A 99 -6.64 12.28 1.73
N GLY A 100 -6.86 11.87 0.48
CA GLY A 100 -6.00 10.94 -0.24
C GLY A 100 -5.08 11.67 -1.20
N VAL A 101 -3.79 11.33 -1.22
CA VAL A 101 -2.81 11.81 -2.21
C VAL A 101 -2.33 10.63 -3.05
N GLU A 102 -2.42 10.72 -4.38
CA GLU A 102 -1.92 9.69 -5.29
C GLU A 102 -1.50 10.30 -6.64
N VAL A 103 -0.36 9.85 -7.16
CA VAL A 103 0.17 10.31 -8.45
C VAL A 103 -0.43 9.54 -9.64
N HIS A 104 -0.79 8.27 -9.40
CA HIS A 104 -1.20 7.33 -10.42
C HIS A 104 -2.69 7.44 -10.75
N GLY A 105 -2.99 7.98 -11.94
CA GLY A 105 -4.36 8.20 -12.44
C GLY A 105 -5.31 7.00 -12.34
N PRO A 106 -4.92 5.76 -12.71
CA PRO A 106 -5.79 4.59 -12.55
C PRO A 106 -6.22 4.32 -11.11
N GLY A 107 -5.33 4.60 -10.14
CA GLY A 107 -5.64 4.50 -8.72
C GLY A 107 -6.71 5.50 -8.30
N VAL A 108 -6.51 6.77 -8.71
CA VAL A 108 -7.47 7.86 -8.48
C VAL A 108 -8.83 7.54 -9.09
N GLY A 109 -8.87 7.15 -10.36
CA GLY A 109 -10.12 6.81 -11.04
C GLY A 109 -10.83 5.61 -10.41
N HIS A 110 -10.07 4.60 -9.95
CA HIS A 110 -10.66 3.47 -9.22
C HIS A 110 -11.30 3.91 -7.91
N LEU A 111 -10.58 4.69 -7.10
CA LEU A 111 -11.11 5.21 -5.84
C LEU A 111 -12.37 6.05 -6.06
N MET A 112 -12.38 6.97 -7.03
CA MET A 112 -13.55 7.81 -7.32
C MET A 112 -14.80 6.98 -7.65
N ILE A 113 -14.66 5.91 -8.43
CA ILE A 113 -15.76 4.97 -8.71
C ILE A 113 -16.27 4.35 -7.42
N GLN A 114 -15.37 3.89 -6.54
CA GLN A 114 -15.77 3.29 -5.26
C GLN A 114 -16.46 4.29 -4.34
N LEU A 115 -15.94 5.52 -4.22
CA LEU A 115 -16.54 6.57 -3.39
C LEU A 115 -17.96 6.90 -3.85
N ASP A 116 -18.17 7.01 -5.17
CA ASP A 116 -19.49 7.30 -5.74
C ASP A 116 -20.49 6.14 -5.55
N GLN A 117 -20.05 4.90 -5.78
CA GLN A 117 -20.85 3.69 -5.54
C GLN A 117 -21.31 3.56 -4.08
N HIS A 118 -20.45 3.94 -3.14
CA HIS A 118 -20.73 3.92 -1.70
C HIS A 118 -21.30 5.24 -1.16
N GLN A 119 -21.49 6.24 -2.03
CA GLN A 119 -22.03 7.56 -1.69
C GLN A 119 -21.27 8.27 -0.55
N LEU A 120 -19.96 8.07 -0.49
CA LEU A 120 -19.12 8.65 0.56
C LEU A 120 -18.85 10.13 0.25
N ASN A 121 -19.09 11.01 1.22
CA ASN A 121 -18.89 12.46 1.12
C ASN A 121 -17.70 12.97 1.95
N ASN A 122 -17.14 12.14 2.82
CA ASN A 122 -16.06 12.44 3.75
C ASN A 122 -14.66 12.15 3.18
N VAL A 123 -14.51 12.11 1.85
CA VAL A 123 -13.22 11.89 1.17
C VAL A 123 -12.96 12.97 0.13
N ARG A 124 -11.71 13.46 0.09
CA ARG A 124 -11.17 14.33 -0.94
C ARG A 124 -9.85 13.78 -1.47
N ILE A 125 -9.52 14.09 -2.72
CA ILE A 125 -8.40 13.50 -3.46
C ILE A 125 -7.54 14.59 -4.07
N LEU A 126 -6.24 14.50 -3.83
CA LEU A 126 -5.19 15.26 -4.46
C LEU A 126 -4.44 14.35 -5.45
N LYS A 127 -4.45 14.72 -6.73
CA LYS A 127 -3.64 14.02 -7.75
C LYS A 127 -2.36 14.79 -8.04
N GLN A 128 -1.34 14.55 -7.24
CA GLN A 128 -0.10 15.31 -7.28
C GLN A 128 1.05 14.48 -6.71
N ASP A 129 2.26 14.81 -7.15
CA ASP A 129 3.46 14.30 -6.53
C ASP A 129 3.56 14.85 -5.11
N ALA A 130 3.92 13.99 -4.16
CA ALA A 130 4.00 14.34 -2.75
C ALA A 130 5.35 15.01 -2.39
N MET A 131 6.11 15.45 -3.40
CA MET A 131 7.50 15.93 -3.30
C MET A 131 7.64 17.42 -3.57
#